data_AF-A0A9P6K6Y2-F1
#
_entry.id   AF-A0A9P6K6Y2-F1
#
_cell.length_a   1.000
_cell.length_b   1.000
_cell.length_c   1.000
_cell.angle_alpha   90.00
_cell.angle_beta   90.00
_cell.angle_gamma   90.00
#
_symmetry.space_group_name_H-M   'P 1'
#
loop_
_entity.id
_entity.type
_entity.pdbx_description
1 polymer ?
#
loop_
_entity_poly.entity_id
_entity_poly.type
_entity_poly.pdbx_seq_one_letter_code
_entity_poly.pdbx_strand_id
1 'polypeptide(L)'
;MTVVMIDNYDSFTWNIYQSLCILGAQVEVFRNDAITVEEIIALNPTHLVISPGPGHPSDSAGISKPAIEYFAGKIPVLGVCLGEQCMFEIYGGTVGFAGEIVHGK
;
A
#
# COMPACT_ATOMS: atom_id res chain seq x y z
N MET A 1 -14.40 -0.33 -11.13
CA MET A 1 -13.38 0.39 -10.33
C MET A 1 -12.03 -0.23 -10.64
N THR A 2 -11.07 0.53 -11.17
CA THR A 2 -9.69 0.04 -11.42
C THR A 2 -8.82 0.39 -10.21
N VAL A 3 -8.18 -0.62 -9.63
CA VAL A 3 -7.37 -0.50 -8.42
C VAL A 3 -5.97 -0.96 -8.76
N VAL A 4 -4.99 -0.12 -8.45
CA VAL A 4 -3.59 -0.57 -8.36
C VAL A 4 -3.30 -0.89 -6.91
N MET A 5 -2.77 -2.09 -6.66
CA MET A 5 -2.34 -2.54 -5.35
C MET A 5 -0.82 -2.76 -5.34
N ILE A 6 -0.11 -2.07 -4.45
CA ILE A 6 1.32 -2.26 -4.23
C ILE A 6 1.50 -3.33 -3.14
N ASP A 7 2.11 -4.45 -3.51
CA ASP A 7 2.49 -5.57 -2.64
C ASP A 7 3.88 -5.32 -2.03
N ASN A 8 3.94 -5.13 -0.70
CA ASN A 8 5.19 -5.02 0.05
C ASN A 8 5.64 -6.41 0.52
N TYR A 9 5.51 -7.43 -0.33
CA TYR A 9 5.90 -8.81 -0.06
C TYR A 9 5.15 -9.43 1.13
N ASP A 10 3.83 -9.20 1.21
CA ASP A 10 3.02 -9.66 2.33
C ASP A 10 2.21 -10.92 2.03
N SER A 11 1.99 -11.72 3.08
CA SER A 11 1.23 -12.97 2.99
C SER A 11 -0.29 -12.74 2.91
N PHE A 12 -0.80 -11.57 3.27
CA PHE A 12 -2.23 -11.23 3.26
C PHE A 12 -2.65 -10.36 2.05
N THR A 13 -1.71 -9.99 1.17
CA THR A 13 -2.00 -9.25 -0.07
C THR A 13 -3.17 -9.85 -0.85
N TRP A 14 -3.20 -11.18 -1.01
CA TRP A 14 -4.23 -11.86 -1.77
C TRP A 14 -5.61 -11.89 -1.09
N ASN A 15 -5.67 -11.76 0.23
CA ASN A 15 -6.94 -11.66 0.96
C ASN A 15 -7.60 -10.30 0.67
N ILE A 16 -6.81 -9.22 0.63
CA ILE A 16 -7.28 -7.88 0.28
C ILE A 16 -7.69 -7.84 -1.19
N TYR A 17 -6.86 -8.37 -2.09
CA TYR A 17 -7.17 -8.53 -3.51
C TYR A 17 -8.52 -9.23 -3.71
N GLN A 18 -8.72 -10.40 -3.09
CA GLN A 18 -9.94 -11.18 -3.25
C GLN A 18 -11.16 -10.41 -2.73
N SER A 19 -11.02 -9.74 -1.57
CA SER A 19 -12.10 -8.93 -0.98
C SER A 19 -12.52 -7.80 -1.91
N LEU A 20 -11.57 -7.09 -2.53
CA LEU A 20 -11.84 -6.02 -3.48
C LEU A 20 -12.50 -6.57 -4.76
N CYS A 21 -12.01 -7.70 -5.29
CA CYS A 21 -12.61 -8.34 -6.47
C CYS A 21 -14.06 -8.78 -6.22
N ILE A 22 -14.39 -9.32 -5.03
CA ILE A 22 -15.76 -9.67 -4.64
C ILE A 22 -16.68 -8.43 -4.65
N LEU A 23 -16.15 -7.26 -4.30
CA LEU A 23 -16.86 -5.99 -4.36
C LEU A 23 -16.93 -5.39 -5.77
N GLY A 24 -16.43 -6.08 -6.80
CA GLY A 24 -16.49 -5.65 -8.20
C GLY A 24 -15.31 -4.77 -8.66
N ALA A 25 -14.21 -4.73 -7.89
CA ALA A 25 -12.98 -4.09 -8.32
C ALA A 25 -12.23 -4.92 -9.37
N GLN A 26 -11.58 -4.24 -10.32
CA GLN A 26 -10.53 -4.82 -11.15
C GLN A 26 -9.21 -4.40 -10.52
N VAL A 27 -8.45 -5.36 -10.00
CA VAL A 27 -7.23 -5.10 -9.21
C VAL A 27 -6.02 -5.58 -9.98
N GLU A 28 -5.03 -4.69 -10.16
CA GLU A 28 -3.70 -5.02 -10.66
C GLU A 28 -2.71 -4.93 -9.50
N VAL A 29 -1.95 -6.00 -9.27
CA VAL A 29 -1.03 -6.13 -8.13
C VAL A 29 0.41 -6.07 -8.62
N PHE A 30 1.21 -5.18 -8.06
CA PHE A 30 2.62 -5.03 -8.37
C PHE A 30 3.45 -5.04 -7.09
N ARG A 31 4.61 -5.69 -7.10
CA ARG A 31 5.55 -5.58 -5.98
C ARG A 31 6.14 -4.18 -5.91
N ASN A 32 6.48 -3.75 -4.71
CA ASN A 32 6.96 -2.39 -4.42
C ASN A 32 8.28 -1.98 -5.11
N ASP A 33 8.92 -2.91 -5.80
CA ASP A 33 10.16 -2.75 -6.57
C ASP A 33 10.01 -3.18 -8.04
N ALA A 34 8.81 -3.59 -8.46
CA ALA A 34 8.53 -4.13 -9.78
C ALA A 34 7.74 -3.16 -10.69
N ILE A 35 7.39 -1.98 -10.17
CA ILE A 35 6.70 -0.92 -10.91
C ILE A 35 7.18 0.45 -10.42
N THR A 36 7.15 1.42 -11.32
CA THR A 36 7.46 2.84 -11.05
C THR A 36 6.17 3.66 -10.85
N VAL A 37 6.28 4.85 -10.25
CA VAL A 37 5.12 5.74 -10.07
C VAL A 37 4.59 6.19 -11.43
N GLU A 38 5.46 6.44 -12.39
CA GLU A 38 5.14 6.82 -13.77
C GLU A 38 4.33 5.75 -14.50
N GLU A 39 4.69 4.47 -14.32
CA GLU A 39 3.92 3.35 -14.87
C GLU A 39 2.53 3.26 -14.22
N ILE A 40 2.42 3.46 -12.90
CA ILE A 40 1.11 3.50 -12.22
C ILE A 40 0.26 4.66 -12.75
N ILE A 41 0.85 5.82 -13.01
CA ILE A 41 0.14 6.96 -13.62
C ILE A 41 -0.41 6.59 -14.99
N ALA A 42 0.39 5.90 -15.81
CA ALA A 42 -0.01 5.47 -17.15
C ALA A 42 -1.15 4.43 -17.13
N LEU A 43 -1.27 3.63 -16.08
CA LEU A 43 -2.40 2.71 -15.87
C LEU A 43 -3.73 3.44 -15.56
N ASN A 44 -3.67 4.73 -15.20
CA ASN A 44 -4.83 5.57 -14.89
C ASN A 44 -5.80 4.92 -13.88
N PRO A 45 -5.33 4.52 -12.68
CA PRO A 45 -6.15 3.86 -11.69
C PRO A 45 -7.17 4.82 -11.08
N THR A 46 -8.31 4.27 -10.66
CA THR A 46 -9.30 5.03 -9.87
C THR A 46 -8.99 5.01 -8.37
N HIS A 47 -8.22 4.04 -7.89
CA HIS A 47 -7.87 3.85 -6.47
C HIS A 47 -6.45 3.27 -6.33
N LEU A 48 -5.76 3.63 -5.25
CA LEU A 48 -4.47 3.06 -4.87
C LEU A 48 -4.61 2.32 -3.53
N VAL A 49 -4.10 1.09 -3.47
CA VAL A 49 -4.04 0.29 -2.23
C VAL A 49 -2.59 -0.06 -1.94
N ILE A 50 -2.14 0.17 -0.72
CA ILE A 50 -0.82 -0.24 -0.23
C ILE A 50 -1.01 -1.37 0.78
N SER A 51 -0.50 -2.54 0.42
CA SER A 51 -0.58 -3.75 1.25
C SER A 51 0.17 -3.62 2.59
N PRO A 52 -0.09 -4.55 3.53
CA PRO A 52 0.84 -4.81 4.63
C PRO A 52 2.22 -5.23 4.10
N GLY A 53 3.18 -5.38 4.99
CA GLY A 53 4.51 -5.87 4.65
C GLY A 53 5.39 -6.00 5.88
N PRO A 54 6.49 -6.77 5.79
CA PRO A 54 7.48 -6.84 6.85
C PRO A 54 8.34 -5.56 6.89
N GLY A 55 8.99 -5.33 8.04
CA GLY A 55 9.97 -4.27 8.21
C GLY A 55 9.37 -2.93 8.63
N HIS A 56 10.09 -1.85 8.30
CA HIS A 56 9.76 -0.48 8.69
C HIS A 56 9.48 0.37 7.45
N PRO A 57 8.51 1.30 7.46
CA PRO A 57 8.17 2.13 6.30
C PRO A 57 9.36 2.94 5.75
N SER A 58 10.34 3.29 6.58
CA SER A 58 11.54 3.99 6.14
C SER A 58 12.52 3.12 5.33
N ASP A 59 12.43 1.79 5.45
CA ASP A 59 13.45 0.86 4.95
C ASP A 59 12.90 -0.08 3.85
N SER A 60 11.69 -0.62 4.02
CA SER A 60 11.18 -1.75 3.21
C SER A 60 10.00 -1.42 2.32
N ALA A 61 9.53 -0.17 2.30
CA ALA A 61 8.29 0.20 1.60
C ALA A 61 8.42 0.41 0.08
N GLY A 62 9.64 0.36 -0.47
CA GLY A 62 9.90 0.56 -1.91
C GLY A 62 9.23 1.83 -2.45
N ILE A 63 8.55 1.71 -3.59
CA ILE A 63 7.83 2.83 -4.22
C ILE A 63 6.53 3.24 -3.51
N SER A 64 6.14 2.58 -2.41
CA SER A 64 4.86 2.85 -1.71
C SER A 64 4.75 4.30 -1.25
N LYS A 65 5.79 4.86 -0.61
CA LYS A 65 5.76 6.25 -0.12
C LYS A 65 5.66 7.26 -1.28
N PRO A 66 6.52 7.19 -2.32
CA PRO A 66 6.37 8.02 -3.52
C PRO A 66 4.99 7.91 -4.19
N ALA A 67 4.41 6.71 -4.27
CA ALA A 67 3.10 6.50 -4.83
C ALA A 67 2.00 7.17 -3.99
N ILE A 68 2.04 7.01 -2.65
CA ILE A 68 1.11 7.69 -1.74
C ILE A 68 1.21 9.22 -1.92
N GLU A 69 2.41 9.78 -1.87
CA GLU A 69 2.64 11.22 -2.01
C GLU A 69 2.12 11.75 -3.34
N TYR A 70 2.32 11.01 -4.43
CA TYR A 70 1.80 11.41 -5.73
C TYR A 70 0.26 11.34 -5.76
N PHE A 71 -0.35 10.24 -5.34
CA PHE A 71 -1.78 10.01 -5.53
C PHE A 71 -2.68 10.65 -4.46
N ALA A 72 -2.10 11.08 -3.33
CA ALA A 72 -2.80 11.81 -2.29
C ALA A 72 -3.54 13.05 -2.85
N GLY A 73 -4.83 13.15 -2.54
CA GLY A 73 -5.69 14.24 -3.03
C GLY A 73 -6.10 14.13 -4.51
N LYS A 74 -5.60 13.13 -5.26
CA LYS A 74 -5.98 12.86 -6.66
C LYS A 74 -6.98 11.71 -6.77
N ILE A 75 -6.71 10.61 -6.08
CA ILE A 75 -7.58 9.44 -5.98
C ILE A 75 -7.63 8.94 -4.53
N PRO A 76 -8.63 8.15 -4.13
CA PRO A 76 -8.63 7.51 -2.82
C PRO A 76 -7.43 6.57 -2.66
N VAL A 77 -6.73 6.70 -1.53
CA VAL A 77 -5.58 5.87 -1.17
C VAL A 77 -5.90 5.13 0.13
N LEU A 78 -5.75 3.81 0.13
CA LEU A 78 -5.89 2.96 1.32
C LEU A 78 -4.54 2.31 1.66
N GLY A 79 -4.05 2.50 2.88
CA GLY A 79 -2.87 1.83 3.39
C GLY A 79 -3.26 0.87 4.51
N VAL A 80 -2.69 -0.34 4.51
CA VAL A 80 -2.94 -1.34 5.56
C VAL A 80 -1.61 -1.71 6.22
N CYS A 81 -1.54 -1.69 7.56
CA CYS A 81 -0.33 -2.02 8.32
C CYS A 81 0.89 -1.20 7.84
N LEU A 82 1.86 -1.80 7.15
CA LEU A 82 3.01 -1.07 6.58
C LEU A 82 2.56 0.08 5.65
N GLY A 83 1.48 -0.12 4.89
CA GLY A 83 0.90 0.93 4.06
C GLY A 83 0.34 2.11 4.86
N GLU A 84 -0.27 1.85 6.02
CA GLU A 84 -0.76 2.90 6.94
C GLU A 84 0.41 3.62 7.62
N GLN A 85 1.42 2.87 8.06
CA GLN A 85 2.66 3.40 8.62
C GLN A 85 3.39 4.33 7.64
N CYS A 86 3.40 4.00 6.34
CA CYS A 86 3.91 4.88 5.29
C CYS A 86 3.20 6.24 5.27
N MET A 87 1.86 6.24 5.32
CA MET A 87 1.06 7.47 5.36
C MET A 87 1.38 8.28 6.62
N PHE A 88 1.53 7.61 7.77
CA PHE A 88 1.84 8.28 9.02
C PHE A 88 3.16 9.06 8.94
N GLU A 89 4.22 8.43 8.42
CA GLU A 89 5.52 9.12 8.25
C GLU A 89 5.46 10.27 7.24
N ILE A 90 4.77 10.08 6.10
CA ILE A 90 4.65 11.11 5.05
C ILE A 90 4.05 12.39 5.62
N TYR A 91 3.06 12.27 6.51
CA TYR A 91 2.38 13.41 7.11
C TYR A 91 2.97 13.86 8.46
N GLY A 92 4.23 13.51 8.72
CA GLY A 92 5.01 14.01 9.86
C GLY A 92 4.84 13.23 11.17
N GLY A 93 4.15 12.09 11.13
CA GLY A 93 4.07 11.16 12.25
C GLY A 93 5.35 10.35 12.43
N THR A 94 5.52 9.77 13.62
CA THR A 94 6.65 8.87 13.94
C THR A 94 6.14 7.44 14.12
N VAL A 95 6.60 6.52 13.26
CA VAL A 95 6.36 5.08 13.44
C VAL A 95 7.43 4.55 14.39
N GLY A 96 7.01 4.10 15.56
CA GLY A 96 7.88 3.62 16.62
C GLY A 96 7.47 2.22 17.11
N PHE A 97 8.25 1.69 18.04
CA PHE A 97 7.97 0.39 18.63
C PHE A 97 6.69 0.42 19.49
N ALA A 98 5.79 -0.54 19.28
CA ALA A 98 4.50 -0.63 19.96
C ALA A 98 4.57 -1.08 21.43
N GLY A 99 5.76 -1.46 21.92
CA GLY A 99 5.92 -2.04 23.26
C GLY A 99 5.67 -3.54 23.25
N GLU A 100 4.43 -3.96 23.45
CA GLU A 100 4.07 -5.38 23.36
C GLU A 100 3.82 -5.78 21.90
N ILE A 101 4.45 -6.87 21.46
CA ILE A 101 4.24 -7.41 20.11
C ILE A 101 3.03 -8.34 20.14
N VAL A 102 1.93 -7.90 19.56
CA VAL A 102 0.73 -8.72 19.38
C VAL A 102 0.78 -9.35 17.99
N HIS A 103 0.96 -10.68 17.92
CA HIS A 103 0.92 -11.44 16.68
C HIS A 103 -0.09 -12.57 16.79
N GLY A 104 -1.18 -12.49 16.02
CA GLY A 104 -2.11 -13.60 15.84
C GLY A 104 -2.79 -14.11 17.11
N LYS A 105 -3.44 -13.22 17.87
CA LYS A 105 -4.65 -13.48 18.69
C LYS A 105 -5.12 -12.20 19.36
#